data_AF-W8KLX5-F1
#
_entry.id   AF-W8KLX5-F1
#
_cell.length_a   1.000
_cell.length_b   1.000
_cell.length_c   1.000
_cell.angle_alpha   90.00
_cell.angle_beta   90.00
_cell.angle_gamma   90.00
#
_symmetry.space_group_name_H-M   'P 1'
#
loop_
_entity.id
_entity.type
_entity.pdbx_description
1 polymer ?
#
loop_
_entity_poly.entity_id
_entity_poly.type
_entity_poly.pdbx_seq_one_letter_code
_entity_poly.pdbx_strand_id
1 'polypeptide(L)'
;MKVLEDATILARMISGPIEQVATTLKDIAQGEGDLTRRLAEGGKNELGDLAGAFNAFVDRIHQMVKQIAGASLEAITGSIGNINDMNTQIASAAEEQSSVSEEINRNISNIAQSVDQTASGAGQIAGASDELARLAAELQVLVGRFKV
;
A
#
# COMPACT_ATOMS: atom_id res chain seq x y z
N MET A 1 -41.94 -26.23 59.23
CA MET A 1 -41.60 -26.89 57.96
C MET A 1 -41.94 -26.00 56.77
N LYS A 2 -43.21 -25.55 56.61
CA LYS A 2 -43.67 -24.68 55.51
C LYS A 2 -42.84 -23.40 55.25
N VAL A 3 -42.44 -22.67 56.29
CA VAL A 3 -41.64 -21.42 56.16
C VAL A 3 -40.25 -21.66 55.55
N LEU A 4 -39.61 -22.80 55.86
CA LEU A 4 -38.31 -23.15 55.27
C LEU A 4 -38.45 -23.51 53.78
N GLU A 5 -39.58 -24.11 53.42
CA GLU A 5 -39.90 -24.49 52.04
C GLU A 5 -40.15 -23.24 51.18
N ASP A 6 -40.94 -22.29 51.68
CA ASP A 6 -41.20 -21.00 51.03
C ASP A 6 -39.92 -20.17 50.85
N ALA A 7 -39.04 -20.14 51.87
CA ALA A 7 -37.75 -19.46 51.79
C ALA A 7 -36.81 -20.10 50.75
N THR A 8 -36.82 -21.43 50.64
CA THR A 8 -36.02 -22.16 49.64
C THR A 8 -36.52 -21.91 48.22
N ILE A 9 -37.84 -21.77 48.04
CA ILE A 9 -38.43 -21.42 46.74
C ILE A 9 -38.05 -19.99 46.33
N LEU A 10 -38.16 -19.01 47.23
CA LEU A 10 -37.73 -17.63 46.98
C LEU A 10 -36.23 -17.53 46.65
N ALA A 11 -35.38 -18.24 47.40
CA ALA A 11 -33.95 -18.28 47.12
C ALA A 11 -33.66 -18.85 45.72
N ARG A 12 -34.33 -19.93 45.32
CA ARG A 12 -34.18 -20.50 43.96
C ARG A 12 -34.69 -19.58 42.86
N MET A 13 -35.78 -18.85 43.10
CA MET A 13 -36.33 -17.89 42.14
C MET A 13 -35.40 -16.68 41.89
N ILE A 14 -34.56 -16.32 42.86
CA ILE A 14 -33.61 -15.21 42.73
C ILE A 14 -32.23 -15.68 42.27
N SER A 15 -31.66 -16.72 42.91
CA SER A 15 -30.30 -17.16 42.66
C SER A 15 -30.10 -17.77 41.26
N GLY A 16 -31.10 -18.52 40.76
CA GLY A 16 -30.99 -19.16 39.44
C GLY A 16 -30.78 -18.17 38.29
N PRO A 17 -31.65 -17.16 38.12
CA PRO A 17 -31.48 -16.13 37.08
C PRO A 17 -30.18 -15.34 37.21
N ILE A 18 -29.75 -14.99 38.42
CA ILE A 18 -28.48 -14.27 38.64
C ILE A 18 -27.28 -15.12 38.23
N GLU A 19 -27.28 -16.41 38.56
CA GLU A 19 -26.23 -17.34 38.17
C GLU A 19 -26.17 -17.52 36.64
N GLN A 20 -27.33 -17.49 35.97
CA GLN A 20 -27.42 -17.54 34.51
C GLN A 20 -26.86 -16.27 33.85
N VAL A 21 -27.15 -15.08 34.39
CA VAL A 21 -26.56 -13.80 33.95
C VAL A 21 -25.03 -13.84 34.11
N ALA A 22 -24.56 -14.25 35.29
CA ALA A 22 -23.13 -14.31 35.60
C ALA A 22 -22.38 -15.30 34.70
N THR A 23 -22.97 -16.46 34.45
CA THR A 23 -22.39 -17.48 33.56
C THR A 23 -22.32 -16.96 32.12
N THR A 24 -23.39 -16.33 31.63
CA THR A 24 -23.42 -15.77 30.27
C THR A 24 -22.41 -14.63 30.11
N LEU A 25 -22.30 -13.74 31.11
CA LEU A 25 -21.27 -12.70 31.12
C LEU A 25 -19.85 -13.28 31.11
N LYS A 26 -19.62 -14.32 31.90
CA LYS A 26 -18.33 -15.01 31.96
C LYS A 26 -17.99 -15.66 30.62
N ASP A 27 -18.95 -16.29 29.95
CA ASP A 27 -18.78 -16.88 28.63
C ASP A 27 -18.46 -15.81 27.57
N ILE A 28 -19.12 -14.65 27.61
CA ILE A 28 -18.82 -13.53 26.69
C ILE A 28 -17.43 -12.95 26.97
N ALA A 29 -17.04 -12.81 28.25
CA ALA A 29 -15.78 -12.18 28.62
C ALA A 29 -14.55 -13.11 28.48
N GLN A 30 -14.71 -14.41 28.74
CA GLN A 30 -13.61 -15.40 28.77
C GLN A 30 -13.62 -16.38 27.59
N GLY A 31 -14.75 -16.53 26.90
CA GLY A 31 -14.86 -17.32 25.68
C GLY A 31 -14.50 -16.53 24.43
N GLU A 32 -15.11 -16.88 23.28
CA GLU A 32 -14.91 -16.19 22.00
C GLU A 32 -15.68 -14.86 21.87
N GLY A 33 -16.35 -14.40 22.94
CA GLY A 33 -17.18 -13.20 22.88
C GLY A 33 -18.45 -13.41 22.05
N ASP A 34 -19.11 -14.56 22.19
CA ASP A 34 -20.35 -14.86 21.47
C ASP A 34 -21.51 -13.93 21.91
N LEU A 35 -21.65 -12.81 21.21
CA LEU A 35 -22.72 -11.82 21.38
C LEU A 35 -24.05 -12.26 20.75
N THR A 36 -24.22 -13.52 20.35
CA THR A 36 -25.51 -14.04 19.84
C THR A 36 -26.38 -14.63 20.96
N ARG A 37 -25.79 -14.93 22.12
CA ARG A 37 -26.52 -15.44 23.30
C ARG A 37 -27.36 -14.36 23.97
N ARG A 38 -28.56 -14.74 24.40
CA ARG A 38 -29.51 -13.88 25.11
C ARG A 38 -30.00 -14.58 26.37
N LEU A 39 -30.34 -13.78 27.38
CA LEU A 39 -30.98 -14.26 28.60
C LEU A 39 -32.49 -14.35 28.38
N ALA A 40 -33.12 -15.32 29.05
CA ALA A 40 -34.57 -15.44 29.03
C ALA A 40 -35.22 -14.30 29.86
N GLU A 41 -36.10 -13.53 29.23
CA GLU A 41 -36.85 -12.45 29.88
C GLU A 41 -38.06 -13.04 30.62
N GLY A 42 -37.83 -13.54 31.83
CA GLY A 42 -38.87 -14.16 32.66
C GLY A 42 -39.52 -13.18 33.64
N GLY A 43 -40.83 -12.95 33.48
CA GLY A 43 -41.66 -12.21 34.45
C GLY A 43 -41.54 -10.69 34.39
N LYS A 44 -42.48 -9.97 35.01
CA LYS A 44 -42.50 -8.49 35.12
C LYS A 44 -41.87 -8.03 36.44
N ASN A 45 -40.71 -8.58 36.79
CA ASN A 45 -39.98 -8.27 38.01
C ASN A 45 -38.57 -7.76 37.67
N GLU A 46 -37.82 -7.40 38.71
CA GLU A 46 -36.49 -6.82 38.61
C GLU A 46 -35.48 -7.75 37.91
N LEU A 47 -35.71 -9.07 37.94
CA LEU A 47 -34.88 -10.05 37.24
C LEU A 47 -35.17 -10.07 35.74
N GLY A 48 -36.44 -9.93 35.35
CA GLY A 48 -36.84 -9.73 33.96
C GLY A 48 -36.29 -8.43 33.39
N ASP A 49 -36.34 -7.34 34.16
CA ASP A 49 -35.76 -6.05 33.77
C ASP A 49 -34.23 -6.14 33.60
N LEU A 50 -33.54 -6.87 34.48
CA LEU A 50 -32.09 -7.12 34.36
C LEU A 50 -31.74 -7.93 33.11
N ALA A 51 -32.52 -8.98 32.80
CA ALA A 51 -32.32 -9.78 31.59
C ALA A 51 -32.52 -8.93 30.31
N GLY A 52 -33.55 -8.09 30.29
CA GLY A 52 -33.80 -7.16 29.18
C GLY A 52 -32.69 -6.12 29.02
N ALA A 53 -32.22 -5.51 30.12
CA ALA A 53 -31.11 -4.57 30.10
C ALA A 53 -29.80 -5.23 29.61
N PHE A 54 -29.55 -6.47 30.01
CA PHE A 54 -28.40 -7.24 29.53
C PHE A 54 -28.50 -7.54 28.03
N ASN A 55 -29.65 -8.00 27.53
CA ASN A 55 -29.86 -8.26 26.12
C ASN A 55 -29.63 -7.00 25.27
N ALA A 56 -30.18 -5.86 25.71
CA ALA A 56 -29.98 -4.57 25.05
C ALA A 56 -28.51 -4.12 25.03
N PHE A 57 -27.77 -4.38 26.11
CA PHE A 57 -26.33 -4.12 26.17
C PHE A 57 -25.54 -4.98 25.16
N VAL A 58 -25.84 -6.28 25.09
CA VAL A 58 -25.21 -7.20 24.12
C VAL A 58 -25.53 -6.77 22.68
N ASP A 59 -26.78 -6.37 22.41
CA ASP A 59 -27.17 -5.81 21.10
C ASP A 59 -26.35 -4.56 20.76
N ARG A 60 -26.17 -3.64 21.72
CA ARG A 60 -25.36 -2.43 21.52
C ARG A 60 -23.91 -2.76 21.17
N ILE A 61 -23.27 -3.70 21.88
CA ILE A 61 -21.91 -4.14 21.55
C ILE A 61 -21.87 -4.77 20.16
N HIS A 62 -22.82 -5.66 19.85
CA HIS A 62 -22.86 -6.33 18.56
C HIS A 62 -22.98 -5.33 17.40
N GLN A 63 -23.80 -4.28 17.56
CA GLN A 63 -23.89 -3.20 16.58
C GLN A 63 -22.60 -2.39 16.46
N MET A 64 -21.95 -2.05 17.58
CA MET A 64 -20.66 -1.33 17.55
C MET A 64 -19.58 -2.15 16.83
N VAL A 65 -19.47 -3.45 17.11
CA VAL A 65 -18.51 -4.34 16.45
C VAL A 65 -18.77 -4.39 14.95
N LYS A 66 -20.04 -4.52 14.52
CA LYS A 66 -20.41 -4.47 13.10
C LYS A 66 -20.04 -3.15 12.43
N GLN A 67 -20.30 -2.03 13.09
CA GLN A 67 -19.94 -0.71 12.57
C GLN A 67 -18.43 -0.53 12.42
N ILE A 68 -17.65 -0.94 13.42
CA ILE A 68 -16.18 -0.87 13.38
C ILE A 68 -15.63 -1.77 12.25
N ALA A 69 -16.15 -2.99 12.12
CA ALA A 69 -15.74 -3.91 11.06
C ALA A 69 -16.09 -3.35 9.66
N GLY A 70 -17.30 -2.80 9.50
CA GLY A 70 -17.73 -2.15 8.26
C GLY A 70 -16.86 -0.96 7.89
N ALA A 71 -16.62 -0.03 8.82
CA ALA A 71 -15.77 1.13 8.60
C ALA A 71 -14.32 0.74 8.28
N SER A 72 -13.79 -0.30 8.94
CA SER A 72 -12.46 -0.82 8.64
C SER A 72 -12.38 -1.41 7.23
N LEU A 73 -13.40 -2.17 6.82
CA LEU A 73 -13.47 -2.75 5.47
C LEU A 73 -13.59 -1.67 4.39
N GLU A 74 -14.40 -0.63 4.63
CA GLU A 74 -14.51 0.52 3.73
C GLU A 74 -13.16 1.26 3.59
N ALA A 75 -12.46 1.50 4.71
CA ALA A 75 -11.15 2.13 4.70
C ALA A 75 -10.10 1.29 3.94
N ILE A 76 -10.10 -0.03 4.14
CA ILE A 76 -9.23 -0.97 3.42
C ILE A 76 -9.55 -0.93 1.92
N THR A 77 -10.83 -0.99 1.56
CA THR A 77 -11.28 -0.96 0.15
C THR A 77 -10.89 0.35 -0.53
N GLY A 78 -11.07 1.50 0.14
CA GLY A 78 -10.61 2.79 -0.37
C GLY A 78 -9.10 2.85 -0.55
N SER A 79 -8.33 2.30 0.40
CA SER A 79 -6.88 2.22 0.29
C SER A 79 -6.42 1.36 -0.89
N ILE A 80 -7.10 0.23 -1.13
CA ILE A 80 -6.85 -0.63 -2.31
C ILE A 80 -7.15 0.12 -3.61
N GLY A 81 -8.22 0.91 -3.66
CA GLY A 81 -8.55 1.78 -4.80
C GLY A 81 -7.40 2.73 -5.11
N ASN A 82 -6.91 3.46 -4.11
CA ASN A 82 -5.78 4.38 -4.26
C ASN A 82 -4.50 3.67 -4.73
N ILE A 83 -4.23 2.46 -4.24
CA ILE A 83 -3.07 1.66 -4.69
C ILE A 83 -3.21 1.29 -6.17
N ASN A 84 -4.41 0.93 -6.63
CA ASN A 84 -4.66 0.58 -8.02
C ASN A 84 -4.48 1.79 -8.96
N ASP A 85 -5.00 2.95 -8.56
CA ASP A 85 -4.81 4.19 -9.29
C ASP A 85 -3.31 4.55 -9.40
N MET A 86 -2.56 4.39 -8.30
CA MET A 86 -1.12 4.62 -8.29
C MET A 86 -0.36 3.61 -9.17
N ASN A 87 -0.74 2.33 -9.16
CA ASN A 87 -0.15 1.34 -10.06
C ASN A 87 -0.40 1.68 -11.54
N THR A 88 -1.58 2.20 -11.87
CA THR A 88 -1.90 2.66 -13.23
C THR A 88 -1.00 3.82 -13.64
N GLN A 89 -0.79 4.80 -12.74
CA GLN A 89 0.13 5.91 -13.00
C GLN A 89 1.59 5.45 -13.15
N ILE A 90 2.04 4.51 -12.30
CA ILE A 90 3.38 3.93 -12.40
C ILE A 90 3.57 3.22 -13.74
N ALA A 91 2.56 2.47 -14.21
CA ALA A 91 2.62 1.80 -15.50
C ALA A 91 2.76 2.81 -16.65
N SER A 92 1.94 3.88 -16.67
CA SER A 92 2.05 4.95 -17.67
C SER A 92 3.41 5.66 -17.61
N ALA A 93 3.92 5.97 -16.41
CA ALA A 93 5.24 6.57 -16.25
C ALA A 93 6.37 5.65 -16.73
N ALA A 94 6.24 4.34 -16.52
CA ALA A 94 7.20 3.35 -17.02
C ALA A 94 7.20 3.26 -18.57
N GLU A 95 6.02 3.33 -19.20
CA GLU A 95 5.91 3.41 -20.66
C GLU A 95 6.58 4.67 -21.22
N GLU A 96 6.33 5.84 -20.60
CA GLU A 96 6.96 7.09 -20.98
C GLU A 96 8.49 7.02 -20.80
N GLN A 97 8.96 6.49 -19.67
CA GLN A 97 10.39 6.30 -19.41
C GLN A 97 11.05 5.35 -20.42
N SER A 98 10.35 4.31 -20.87
CA SER A 98 10.83 3.43 -21.94
C SER A 98 11.02 4.19 -23.26
N SER A 99 10.03 5.00 -23.65
CA SER A 99 10.09 5.85 -24.84
C SER A 99 11.27 6.83 -24.77
N VAL A 100 11.44 7.52 -23.64
CA VAL A 100 12.57 8.43 -23.41
C VAL A 100 13.91 7.69 -23.48
N SER A 101 13.99 6.47 -22.94
CA SER A 101 15.21 5.65 -22.98
C SER A 101 15.57 5.24 -24.41
N GLU A 102 14.59 4.92 -25.25
CA GLU A 102 14.82 4.66 -26.68
C GLU A 102 15.33 5.90 -27.41
N GLU A 103 14.78 7.07 -27.10
CA GLU A 103 15.24 8.33 -27.69
C GLU A 103 16.70 8.64 -27.30
N ILE A 104 17.05 8.45 -26.02
CA ILE A 104 18.43 8.58 -25.53
C ILE A 104 19.35 7.63 -26.29
N ASN A 105 18.94 6.37 -26.49
CA ASN A 105 19.76 5.39 -27.21
C ASN A 105 20.03 5.82 -28.67
N ARG A 106 19.00 6.35 -29.35
CA ARG A 106 19.15 6.91 -30.71
C ARG A 106 20.11 8.10 -30.71
N ASN A 107 19.97 9.01 -29.74
CA ASN A 107 20.85 10.18 -29.62
C ASN A 107 22.31 9.77 -29.38
N ILE A 108 22.57 8.79 -28.53
CA ILE A 108 23.92 8.25 -28.30
C ILE A 108 24.50 7.66 -29.60
N SER A 109 23.69 6.92 -30.37
CA SER A 109 24.12 6.36 -31.65
C SER A 109 24.51 7.45 -32.66
N ASN A 110 23.73 8.53 -32.74
CA ASN A 110 24.02 9.69 -33.60
C ASN A 110 25.29 10.43 -33.15
N ILE A 111 25.51 10.56 -31.85
CA ILE A 111 26.74 11.15 -31.29
C ILE A 111 27.95 10.29 -31.67
N ALA A 112 27.86 8.97 -31.51
CA ALA A 112 28.94 8.06 -31.89
C ALA A 112 29.31 8.20 -33.37
N GLN A 113 28.32 8.23 -34.26
CA GLN A 113 28.54 8.47 -35.69
C GLN A 113 29.23 9.83 -35.95
N SER A 114 28.82 10.88 -35.25
CA SER A 114 29.42 12.21 -35.39
C SER A 114 30.87 12.24 -34.90
N VAL A 115 31.19 11.48 -33.85
CA VAL A 115 32.57 11.29 -33.36
C VAL A 115 33.42 10.59 -34.40
N ASP A 116 32.93 9.51 -35.03
CA ASP A 116 33.65 8.81 -36.09
C ASP A 116 33.94 9.71 -37.30
N GLN A 117 32.95 10.51 -37.72
CA GLN A 117 33.13 11.50 -38.79
C GLN A 117 34.17 12.56 -38.41
N THR A 118 34.15 13.03 -37.17
CA THR A 118 35.12 14.01 -36.66
C THR A 118 36.53 13.43 -36.64
N ALA A 119 36.69 12.18 -36.17
CA ALA A 119 37.98 11.49 -36.16
C ALA A 119 38.52 11.27 -37.58
N SER A 120 37.66 10.87 -38.52
CA SER A 120 38.04 10.75 -39.94
C SER A 120 38.48 12.10 -40.53
N GLY A 121 37.73 13.17 -40.26
CA GLY A 121 38.08 14.53 -40.70
C GLY A 121 39.41 15.00 -40.13
N ALA A 122 39.68 14.74 -38.85
CA ALA A 122 40.96 15.05 -38.22
C ALA A 122 42.13 14.30 -38.89
N GLY A 123 41.94 13.02 -39.25
CA GLY A 123 42.92 12.25 -40.01
C GLY A 123 43.21 12.84 -41.39
N GLN A 124 42.18 13.30 -42.11
CA GLN A 124 42.33 13.99 -43.39
C GLN A 124 43.10 15.31 -43.25
N ILE A 125 42.79 16.11 -42.22
CA ILE A 125 43.48 17.38 -41.94
C ILE A 125 44.96 17.13 -41.61
N ALA A 126 45.26 16.09 -40.83
CA ALA A 126 46.64 15.72 -40.51
C ALA A 126 47.42 15.36 -41.79
N GLY A 127 46.84 14.52 -42.66
CA GLY A 127 47.46 14.17 -43.94
C GLY A 127 47.66 15.36 -44.88
N ALA A 128 46.69 16.28 -44.95
CA ALA A 128 46.83 17.51 -45.74
C ALA A 128 47.93 18.44 -45.19
N SER A 129 48.08 18.48 -43.86
CA SER A 129 49.12 19.27 -43.19
C SER A 129 50.52 18.72 -43.46
N ASP A 130 50.68 17.39 -43.47
CA ASP A 130 51.94 16.73 -43.86
C ASP A 130 52.32 17.04 -45.32
N GLU A 131 51.35 17.02 -46.24
CA GLU A 131 51.58 17.34 -47.65
C GLU A 131 51.94 18.83 -47.85
N LEU A 132 51.27 19.73 -47.13
CA LEU A 132 51.62 21.17 -47.14
C LEU A 132 53.04 21.40 -46.61
N ALA A 133 53.43 20.71 -45.53
CA ALA A 133 54.78 20.79 -44.98
C ALA A 133 55.83 20.30 -45.99
N ARG A 134 55.55 19.20 -46.71
CA ARG A 134 56.40 18.69 -47.78
C ARG A 134 56.55 19.70 -48.91
N LEU A 135 55.44 20.24 -49.42
CA LEU A 135 55.44 21.21 -50.51
C LEU A 135 56.18 22.52 -50.13
N ALA A 136 56.00 22.97 -48.88
CA ALA A 136 56.73 24.12 -48.35
C ALA A 136 58.25 23.90 -48.32
N ALA A 137 58.69 22.70 -47.90
CA ALA A 137 60.10 22.32 -47.91
C ALA A 137 60.67 22.28 -49.34
N GLU A 138 59.94 21.68 -50.29
CA GLU A 138 60.33 21.65 -51.71
C GLU A 138 60.46 23.07 -52.30
N LEU A 139 59.49 23.94 -52.02
CA LEU A 139 59.53 25.35 -52.46
C LEU A 139 60.73 26.09 -51.87
N GLN A 140 61.06 25.85 -50.59
CA GLN A 140 62.19 26.48 -49.92
C GLN A 140 63.54 26.08 -50.54
N VAL A 141 63.67 24.80 -50.94
CA VAL A 141 64.82 24.32 -51.72
C VAL A 141 64.89 25.01 -53.08
N LEU A 142 63.77 25.13 -53.79
CA LEU A 142 63.74 25.75 -55.11
C LEU A 142 64.12 27.23 -55.06
N VAL A 143 63.55 28.00 -54.12
CA VAL A 143 63.88 29.41 -53.90
C VAL A 143 65.35 29.60 -53.50
N GLY A 144 65.90 28.68 -52.69
CA GLY A 144 67.31 28.68 -52.33
C GLY A 144 68.27 28.59 -53.53
N ARG A 145 67.86 27.94 -54.63
CA ARG A 145 68.64 27.85 -55.87
C ARG A 145 68.67 29.15 -56.69
N PHE A 146 67.70 30.05 -56.48
CA PHE A 146 67.63 31.35 -57.18
C PHE A 146 68.34 32.48 -56.42
N LYS A 147 68.76 32.26 -55.17
CA LYS A 147 69.67 33.19 -54.47
C LYS A 147 71.08 33.06 -55.08
N VAL A 148 71.39 33.98 -56.00
CA VAL A 148 72.75 34.30 -56.50
C VAL A 148 73.14 35.66 -55.95
#